data_AF-A0A257NYD2-F1
#
_entry.id   AF-A0A257NYD2-F1
#
_cell.length_a   1.000
_cell.length_b   1.000
_cell.length_c   1.000
_cell.angle_alpha   90.00
_cell.angle_beta   90.00
_cell.angle_gamma   90.00
#
_symmetry.space_group_name_H-M   'P 1'
#
loop_
_entity.id
_entity.type
_entity.pdbx_description
1 polymer ?
#
loop_
_entity_poly.entity_id
_entity_poly.type
_entity_poly.pdbx_seq_one_letter_code
_entity_poly.pdbx_strand_id
1 'polypeptide(L)'
;ILGCTLWTDADRGRLAGNALAMQDYELIHASPERQLEGAVFIDAVDTMAFNEKSKDWLATELAKPFEGKTVVMTHHAPSFRSQHKKYADSPLSCFFCCDMHYLIEEYEPDYWLHGHLHEPVGYVVGKKTRVRSNPYGYSDERHRMGEYVPLVIEL
;
A
#
# COMPACT_ATOMS: atom_id res chain seq x y z
N ILE A 1 8.43 -14.16 4.76
CA ILE A 1 7.42 -13.13 4.41
C ILE A 1 7.92 -11.81 4.95
N LEU A 2 7.96 -10.77 4.12
CA LEU A 2 8.33 -9.41 4.51
C LEU A 2 7.07 -8.56 4.53
N GLY A 3 6.85 -7.79 5.59
CA GLY A 3 5.60 -7.04 5.77
C GLY A 3 5.83 -5.62 6.29
N CYS A 4 5.21 -4.64 5.65
CA CYS A 4 5.16 -3.25 6.11
C CYS A 4 3.84 -2.61 5.68
N THR A 5 3.44 -1.49 6.28
CA THR A 5 2.17 -0.85 5.89
C THR A 5 2.27 -0.24 4.49
N LEU A 6 3.45 0.32 4.14
CA LEU A 6 3.57 1.48 3.24
C LEU A 6 2.65 2.63 3.69
N TRP A 7 2.78 3.81 3.11
CA TRP A 7 1.96 4.97 3.46
C TRP A 7 1.86 5.93 2.26
N THR A 8 1.32 7.12 2.48
CA THR A 8 1.20 8.19 1.48
C THR A 8 2.46 8.34 0.61
N ASP A 9 2.28 8.22 -0.71
CA ASP A 9 3.36 8.33 -1.70
C ASP A 9 3.22 9.61 -2.53
N ALA A 10 4.03 10.60 -2.17
CA ALA A 10 3.96 11.98 -2.64
C ALA A 10 4.33 12.22 -4.11
N ASP A 11 4.91 11.23 -4.80
CA ASP A 11 5.74 11.42 -5.99
C ASP A 11 5.02 12.11 -7.18
N ARG A 12 3.68 12.12 -7.19
CA ARG A 12 2.88 12.77 -8.25
C ARG A 12 2.49 14.22 -7.97
N GLY A 13 2.99 14.84 -6.90
CA GLY A 13 2.76 16.27 -6.61
C GLY A 13 1.30 16.62 -6.29
N ARG A 14 0.49 15.64 -5.88
CA ARG A 14 -0.96 15.80 -5.62
C ARG A 14 -1.33 15.91 -4.14
N LEU A 15 -0.37 16.19 -3.26
CA LEU A 15 -0.60 16.24 -1.81
C LEU A 15 -1.43 17.45 -1.35
N ALA A 16 -1.18 18.63 -1.93
CA ALA A 16 -1.79 19.86 -1.46
C ALA A 16 -3.30 19.90 -1.78
N GLY A 17 -4.10 20.38 -0.82
CA GLY A 17 -5.57 20.41 -0.86
C GLY A 17 -6.25 19.06 -0.61
N ASN A 18 -5.67 17.96 -1.09
CA ASN A 18 -6.27 16.63 -1.02
C ASN A 18 -6.07 15.92 0.32
N ALA A 19 -5.03 16.27 1.08
CA ALA A 19 -4.83 15.75 2.43
C ALA A 19 -6.04 16.00 3.34
N LEU A 20 -6.78 17.09 3.14
CA LEU A 20 -8.00 17.40 3.89
C LEU A 20 -9.14 16.40 3.66
N ALA A 21 -9.05 15.54 2.64
CA ALA A 21 -10.03 14.49 2.38
C ALA A 21 -9.70 13.17 3.09
N MET A 22 -8.56 13.08 3.79
CA MET A 22 -8.09 11.86 4.43
C MET A 22 -8.51 11.81 5.89
N GLN A 23 -9.34 10.82 6.22
CA GLN A 23 -9.80 10.59 7.61
C GLN A 23 -8.65 10.24 8.56
N ASP A 24 -7.56 9.67 8.05
CA ASP A 24 -6.36 9.38 8.82
C ASP A 24 -5.87 10.60 9.61
N TYR A 25 -5.99 11.80 9.03
CA TYR A 25 -5.52 13.05 9.63
C TYR A 25 -6.53 13.69 10.60
N GLU A 26 -7.66 13.03 10.83
CA GLU A 26 -8.68 13.42 11.81
C GLU A 26 -8.88 12.34 12.90
N LEU A 27 -8.44 11.11 12.65
CA LEU A 27 -8.71 9.96 13.53
C LEU A 27 -7.45 9.32 14.11
N ILE A 28 -6.31 9.40 13.43
CA ILE A 28 -5.07 8.78 13.90
C ILE A 28 -4.27 9.79 14.69
N HIS A 29 -4.10 9.53 15.99
CA HIS A 29 -3.37 10.42 16.89
C HIS A 29 -1.88 10.47 16.53
N ALA A 30 -1.30 11.67 16.64
CA ALA A 30 0.12 11.88 16.51
C ALA A 30 0.91 11.08 17.56
N SER A 31 2.18 10.77 17.25
CA SER A 31 3.08 10.13 18.21
C SER A 31 3.32 11.04 19.44
N PRO A 32 3.74 10.50 20.60
CA PRO A 32 4.02 11.32 21.78
C PRO A 32 4.99 12.48 21.49
N GLU A 33 5.99 12.27 20.64
CA GLU A 33 6.97 13.29 20.26
C GLU A 33 6.32 14.42 19.47
N ARG A 34 5.50 14.09 18.46
CA ARG A 34 4.74 15.07 17.69
C ARG A 34 3.69 15.79 18.55
N GLN A 35 3.12 15.11 19.55
CA GLN A 35 2.21 15.72 20.52
C GLN A 35 2.89 16.77 21.40
N LEU A 36 4.15 16.58 21.78
CA LEU A 36 4.94 17.59 22.50
C LEU A 36 5.18 18.85 21.65
N GLU A 37 5.17 18.71 20.32
CA GLU A 37 5.26 19.81 19.35
C GLU A 37 3.89 20.46 19.05
N GLY A 38 2.82 19.97 19.69
CA GLY A 38 1.46 20.52 19.57
C GLY A 38 0.57 19.85 18.51
N ALA A 39 1.03 18.79 17.86
CA ALA A 39 0.19 18.03 16.92
C ALA A 39 -0.78 17.10 17.67
N VAL A 40 -2.06 17.11 17.29
CA VAL A 40 -3.06 16.18 17.86
C VAL A 40 -3.15 14.90 17.04
N PHE A 41 -3.25 15.04 15.72
CA PHE A 41 -3.34 13.96 14.74
C PHE A 41 -2.10 13.93 13.85
N ILE A 42 -1.85 12.78 13.22
CA ILE A 42 -0.84 12.69 12.16
C ILE A 42 -1.27 13.52 10.94
N ASP A 43 -0.30 13.91 10.12
CA ASP A 43 -0.55 14.61 8.87
C ASP A 43 0.09 13.92 7.64
N ALA A 44 -0.01 14.57 6.49
CA ALA A 44 0.62 14.08 5.27
C ALA A 44 2.14 13.99 5.37
N VAL A 45 2.79 14.89 6.12
CA VAL A 45 4.25 14.88 6.32
C VAL A 45 4.64 13.65 7.16
N ASP A 46 3.87 13.33 8.21
CA ASP A 46 4.08 12.13 9.01
C ASP A 46 3.98 10.87 8.16
N THR A 47 2.88 10.71 7.42
CA THR A 47 2.66 9.51 6.60
C THR A 47 3.65 9.37 5.45
N MET A 48 4.11 10.46 4.84
CA MET A 48 5.23 10.42 3.89
C MET A 48 6.52 9.92 4.57
N ALA A 49 6.85 10.42 5.76
CA ALA A 49 8.02 9.96 6.49
C ALA A 49 7.92 8.49 6.90
N PHE A 50 6.72 8.00 7.24
CA PHE A 50 6.48 6.58 7.50
C PHE A 50 6.61 5.73 6.23
N ASN A 51 6.22 6.27 5.08
CA ASN A 51 6.34 5.60 3.80
C ASN A 51 7.81 5.38 3.44
N GLU A 52 8.63 6.43 3.52
CA GLU A 52 10.06 6.35 3.22
C GLU A 52 10.76 5.34 4.14
N LYS A 53 10.47 5.35 5.45
CA LYS A 53 10.95 4.31 6.38
C LYS A 53 10.53 2.89 5.96
N SER A 54 9.30 2.73 5.46
CA SER A 54 8.80 1.43 4.99
C SER A 54 9.51 0.97 3.71
N LYS A 55 9.74 1.89 2.77
CA LYS A 55 10.46 1.62 1.51
C LYS A 55 11.92 1.25 1.78
N ASP A 56 12.62 2.02 2.61
CA ASP A 56 14.03 1.80 2.98
C ASP A 56 14.23 0.45 3.67
N TRP A 57 13.37 0.15 4.65
CA TRP A 57 13.39 -1.13 5.34
C TRP A 57 13.13 -2.28 4.38
N LEU A 58 12.10 -2.17 3.52
CA LEU A 58 11.75 -3.23 2.59
C LEU A 58 12.85 -3.49 1.55
N ALA A 59 13.47 -2.44 1.02
CA ALA A 59 14.64 -2.56 0.13
C ALA A 59 15.80 -3.28 0.83
N THR A 60 16.09 -2.90 2.08
CA THR A 60 17.14 -3.52 2.89
C THR A 60 16.89 -5.00 3.14
N GLU A 61 15.64 -5.40 3.42
CA GLU A 61 15.29 -6.81 3.63
C GLU A 61 15.29 -7.62 2.33
N LEU A 62 14.80 -7.05 1.23
CA LEU A 62 14.78 -7.71 -0.08
C LEU A 62 16.19 -7.95 -0.64
N ALA A 63 17.16 -7.10 -0.30
CA ALA A 63 18.56 -7.27 -0.69
C ALA A 63 19.27 -8.44 0.01
N LYS A 64 18.69 -8.99 1.09
CA LYS A 64 19.29 -10.12 1.80
C LYS A 64 19.05 -11.42 1.02
N PRO A 65 20.10 -12.23 0.76
CA PRO A 65 19.91 -13.53 0.14
C PRO A 65 18.98 -14.43 0.97
N PHE A 66 18.08 -15.13 0.29
CA PHE A 66 17.15 -16.07 0.93
C PHE A 66 16.95 -17.30 0.04
N GLU A 67 17.21 -18.48 0.58
CA GLU A 67 16.96 -19.75 -0.10
C GLU A 67 15.49 -20.14 0.08
N GLY A 68 14.61 -19.59 -0.75
CA GLY A 68 13.18 -19.90 -0.72
C GLY A 68 12.33 -18.91 -1.51
N LYS A 69 11.00 -19.04 -1.39
CA LYS A 69 10.07 -18.07 -1.98
C LYS A 69 9.97 -16.81 -1.13
N THR A 70 10.12 -15.66 -1.77
CA THR A 70 9.95 -14.36 -1.12
C THR A 70 8.55 -13.84 -1.35
N VAL A 71 7.84 -13.55 -0.26
CA VAL A 71 6.51 -12.93 -0.29
C VAL A 71 6.58 -11.60 0.42
N VAL A 72 6.15 -10.56 -0.27
CA VAL A 72 5.95 -9.21 0.29
C VAL A 72 4.47 -9.01 0.58
N MET A 73 4.16 -8.40 1.74
CA MET A 73 2.81 -8.07 2.15
C MET A 73 2.73 -6.60 2.58
N THR A 74 1.88 -5.83 1.93
CA THR A 74 1.68 -4.41 2.24
C THR A 74 0.22 -4.09 2.51
N HIS A 75 -0.07 -3.01 3.26
CA HIS A 75 -1.46 -2.54 3.32
C HIS A 75 -1.81 -1.79 2.05
N HIS A 76 -1.04 -0.73 1.72
CA HIS A 76 -1.21 0.04 0.49
C HIS A 76 -0.80 -0.76 -0.73
N ALA A 77 -1.39 -0.41 -1.87
CA ALA A 77 -1.11 -1.09 -3.13
C ALA A 77 0.29 -0.72 -3.67
N PRO A 78 1.08 -1.68 -4.19
CA PRO A 78 2.42 -1.42 -4.71
C PRO A 78 2.44 -0.86 -6.14
N SER A 79 1.25 -0.60 -6.71
CA SER A 79 1.12 0.00 -8.02
C SER A 79 -0.28 0.57 -8.24
N PHE A 80 -0.35 1.66 -8.99
CA PHE A 80 -1.59 2.22 -9.53
C PHE A 80 -2.36 1.24 -10.44
N ARG A 81 -1.73 0.15 -10.91
CA ARG A 81 -2.43 -0.92 -11.65
C ARG A 81 -3.46 -1.67 -10.80
N SER A 82 -3.33 -1.64 -9.48
CA SER A 82 -4.32 -2.20 -8.55
C SER A 82 -5.56 -1.33 -8.42
N GLN A 83 -5.48 -0.07 -8.84
CA GLN A 83 -6.58 0.86 -8.71
C GLN A 83 -7.66 0.59 -9.78
N HIS A 84 -8.92 0.63 -9.38
CA HIS A 84 -10.03 0.56 -10.33
C HIS A 84 -9.95 1.74 -11.32
N LYS A 85 -10.18 1.47 -12.62
CA LYS A 85 -10.03 2.46 -13.71
C LYS A 85 -10.76 3.79 -13.49
N LYS A 86 -11.91 3.75 -12.79
CA LYS A 86 -12.71 4.94 -12.43
C LYS A 86 -11.93 5.98 -11.60
N TYR A 87 -10.82 5.58 -10.98
CA TYR A 87 -9.98 6.46 -10.16
C TYR A 87 -8.59 6.71 -10.78
N ALA A 88 -8.34 6.33 -12.04
CA ALA A 88 -7.02 6.44 -12.67
C ALA A 88 -6.42 7.85 -12.59
N ASP A 89 -7.26 8.87 -12.69
CA ASP A 89 -6.86 10.28 -12.61
C ASP A 89 -7.16 10.93 -11.25
N SER A 90 -7.57 10.13 -10.25
CA SER A 90 -7.90 10.65 -8.93
C SER A 90 -6.69 11.33 -8.31
N PRO A 91 -6.85 12.53 -7.76
CA PRO A 91 -5.76 13.17 -7.04
C PRO A 91 -5.52 12.53 -5.67
N LEU A 92 -6.44 11.69 -5.21
CA LEU A 92 -6.31 10.96 -3.95
C LEU A 92 -5.46 9.69 -4.09
N SER A 93 -5.14 9.21 -5.29
CA SER A 93 -4.50 7.91 -5.49
C SER A 93 -3.17 7.74 -4.73
N CYS A 94 -2.44 8.84 -4.49
CA CYS A 94 -1.20 8.86 -3.71
C CYS A 94 -1.37 8.43 -2.25
N PHE A 95 -2.58 8.51 -1.69
CA PHE A 95 -2.87 8.04 -0.34
C PHE A 95 -3.17 6.54 -0.28
N PHE A 96 -3.32 5.86 -1.43
CA PHE A 96 -3.74 4.46 -1.48
C PHE A 96 -2.75 3.54 -2.23
N CYS A 97 -1.96 4.12 -3.14
CA CYS A 97 -1.04 3.40 -4.02
C CYS A 97 0.36 4.03 -3.93
N CYS A 98 1.38 3.19 -3.85
CA CYS A 98 2.78 3.57 -3.96
C CYS A 98 3.36 3.00 -5.26
N ASP A 99 4.32 3.67 -5.89
CA ASP A 99 5.02 3.09 -7.05
C ASP A 99 6.22 2.25 -6.60
N MET A 100 6.00 0.94 -6.43
CA MET A 100 7.03 -0.01 -5.99
C MET A 100 7.60 -0.85 -7.14
N HIS A 101 7.37 -0.45 -8.41
CA HIS A 101 7.86 -1.23 -9.56
C HIS A 101 9.37 -1.41 -9.52
N TYR A 102 10.13 -0.40 -9.10
CA TYR A 102 11.59 -0.48 -8.98
C TYR A 102 12.06 -1.61 -8.06
N LEU A 103 11.50 -1.76 -6.85
CA LEU A 103 11.85 -2.88 -5.96
C LEU A 103 11.37 -4.23 -6.51
N ILE A 104 10.21 -4.25 -7.15
CA ILE A 104 9.67 -5.49 -7.72
C ILE A 104 10.57 -5.98 -8.86
N GLU A 105 11.01 -5.09 -9.74
CA GLU A 105 11.84 -5.42 -10.89
C GLU A 105 13.28 -5.75 -10.49
N GLU A 106 13.80 -5.13 -9.42
CA GLU A 106 15.14 -5.40 -8.90
C GLU A 106 15.22 -6.75 -8.17
N TYR A 107 14.28 -7.02 -7.25
CA TYR A 107 14.37 -8.16 -6.33
C TYR A 107 13.46 -9.34 -6.69
N GLU A 108 12.50 -9.13 -7.59
CA GLU A 108 11.58 -10.15 -8.12
C GLU A 108 10.99 -11.12 -7.06
N PRO A 109 10.32 -10.62 -6.00
CA PRO A 109 9.66 -11.50 -5.05
C PRO A 109 8.59 -12.34 -5.76
N ASP A 110 8.33 -13.57 -5.29
CA ASP A 110 7.36 -14.47 -5.94
C ASP A 110 5.93 -13.92 -5.89
N TYR A 111 5.58 -13.27 -4.76
CA TYR A 111 4.29 -12.63 -4.56
C TYR A 111 4.43 -11.26 -3.90
N TRP A 112 3.56 -10.35 -4.33
CA TRP A 112 3.26 -9.13 -3.59
C TRP A 112 1.76 -9.09 -3.27
N LEU A 113 1.44 -9.21 -1.99
CA LEU A 113 0.07 -9.21 -1.50
C LEU A 113 -0.26 -7.84 -0.92
N HIS A 114 -1.42 -7.28 -1.26
CA HIS A 114 -1.84 -6.01 -0.68
C HIS A 114 -3.34 -5.95 -0.38
N GLY A 115 -3.76 -4.89 0.31
CA GLY A 115 -5.16 -4.60 0.64
C GLY A 115 -5.59 -3.20 0.21
N HIS A 116 -6.32 -2.55 1.11
CA HIS A 116 -6.70 -1.13 1.12
C HIS A 116 -7.68 -0.65 0.03
N LEU A 117 -7.59 -1.17 -1.20
CA LEU A 117 -8.42 -0.70 -2.33
C LEU A 117 -9.81 -1.34 -2.43
N HIS A 118 -10.11 -2.33 -1.59
CA HIS A 118 -11.39 -3.04 -1.49
C HIS A 118 -11.88 -3.72 -2.80
N GLU A 119 -10.98 -3.86 -3.77
CA GLU A 119 -11.23 -4.50 -5.06
C GLU A 119 -10.26 -5.68 -5.21
N PRO A 120 -10.75 -6.89 -5.51
CA PRO A 120 -9.86 -8.01 -5.79
C PRO A 120 -9.13 -7.76 -7.10
N VAL A 121 -7.81 -7.88 -7.08
CA VAL A 121 -6.97 -7.69 -8.26
C VAL A 121 -5.90 -8.77 -8.40
N GLY A 122 -5.52 -9.03 -9.63
CA GLY A 122 -4.43 -9.94 -9.93
C GLY A 122 -3.71 -9.60 -11.23
N TYR A 123 -2.41 -9.35 -11.15
CA TYR A 123 -1.56 -9.12 -12.31
C TYR A 123 -0.10 -9.53 -12.03
N VAL A 124 0.77 -9.33 -13.02
CA VAL A 124 2.22 -9.56 -12.93
C VAL A 124 2.96 -8.25 -13.17
N VAL A 125 4.02 -8.02 -12.40
CA VAL A 125 5.00 -6.92 -12.55
C VAL A 125 6.39 -7.53 -12.69
N GLY A 126 7.24 -6.90 -13.50
CA GLY A 126 8.55 -7.46 -13.86
C GLY A 126 8.40 -8.81 -14.57
N LYS A 127 9.35 -9.73 -14.32
CA LYS A 127 9.36 -11.03 -15.00
C LYS A 127 8.39 -12.05 -14.41
N LYS A 128 8.21 -12.05 -13.08
CA LYS A 128 7.49 -13.13 -12.40
C LYS A 128 6.63 -12.72 -11.19
N THR A 129 6.79 -11.53 -10.63
CA THR A 129 6.13 -11.16 -9.37
C THR A 129 4.62 -11.11 -9.53
N ARG A 130 3.91 -11.98 -8.81
CA ARG A 130 2.45 -12.05 -8.84
C ARG A 130 1.88 -11.08 -7.82
N VAL A 131 1.35 -9.96 -8.29
CA VAL A 131 0.64 -9.01 -7.42
C VAL A 131 -0.81 -9.48 -7.25
N ARG A 132 -1.27 -9.54 -6.00
CA ARG A 132 -2.63 -10.00 -5.64
C ARG A 132 -3.23 -9.16 -4.51
N SER A 133 -4.52 -8.91 -4.60
CA SER A 133 -5.35 -8.44 -3.50
C SER A 133 -6.65 -9.23 -3.48
N ASN A 134 -7.08 -9.64 -2.29
CA ASN A 134 -8.36 -10.32 -2.07
C ASN A 134 -9.04 -9.77 -0.80
N PRO A 135 -9.38 -8.47 -0.78
CA PRO A 135 -9.94 -7.83 0.40
C PRO A 135 -11.40 -8.27 0.60
N TYR A 136 -11.85 -8.29 1.86
CA TYR A 136 -13.26 -8.50 2.18
C TYR A 136 -14.12 -7.26 1.83
N GLY A 137 -13.53 -6.06 1.92
CA GLY A 137 -14.21 -4.78 1.72
C GLY A 137 -15.19 -4.43 2.86
N TYR A 138 -16.06 -3.45 2.64
CA TYR A 138 -17.19 -3.18 3.53
C TYR A 138 -18.43 -4.00 3.17
N SER A 139 -19.33 -4.18 4.13
CA SER A 139 -20.54 -5.00 3.96
C SER A 139 -21.50 -4.48 2.87
N ASP A 140 -21.56 -3.17 2.68
CA ASP A 140 -22.34 -2.48 1.66
C ASP A 140 -21.70 -2.58 0.25
N GLU A 141 -20.36 -2.63 0.17
CA GLU A 141 -19.62 -2.87 -1.07
C GLU A 141 -19.83 -4.30 -1.60
N ARG A 142 -19.95 -5.29 -0.70
CA ARG A 142 -20.11 -6.72 -1.02
C ARG A 142 -21.35 -7.04 -1.84
N HIS A 143 -22.44 -6.29 -1.71
CA HIS A 143 -23.68 -6.54 -2.47
C HIS A 143 -23.43 -6.60 -3.98
N ARG A 144 -22.32 -6.00 -4.44
CA ARG A 144 -21.90 -5.97 -5.84
C ARG A 144 -20.91 -7.07 -6.23
N MET A 145 -20.30 -7.76 -5.26
CA MET A 145 -19.14 -8.67 -5.44
C MET A 145 -19.46 -10.16 -5.20
N GLY A 146 -20.63 -10.48 -4.64
CA GLY A 146 -21.04 -11.86 -4.35
C GLY A 146 -20.47 -12.45 -3.06
N GLU A 147 -20.50 -13.78 -2.94
CA GLU A 147 -19.94 -14.51 -1.80
C GLU A 147 -18.41 -14.41 -1.81
N TYR A 148 -17.80 -14.26 -0.64
CA TYR A 148 -16.35 -14.11 -0.54
C TYR A 148 -15.70 -15.48 -0.48
N VAL A 149 -14.79 -15.70 -1.41
CA VAL A 149 -13.96 -16.89 -1.47
C VAL A 149 -12.55 -16.50 -1.01
N PRO A 150 -12.03 -17.08 0.09
CA PRO A 150 -10.65 -16.85 0.49
C PRO A 150 -9.66 -17.28 -0.60
N LEU A 151 -8.70 -16.42 -0.91
CA LEU A 151 -7.57 -16.78 -1.76
C LEU A 151 -6.55 -17.59 -0.96
N VAL A 152 -6.25 -18.82 -1.41
CA VAL A 152 -5.22 -19.69 -0.84
C VAL A 152 -4.00 -19.71 -1.75
N ILE A 153 -2.81 -19.48 -1.18
CA ILE A 153 -1.53 -19.50 -1.89
C ILE A 153 -0.61 -20.51 -1.21
N GLU A 154 -0.16 -21.51 -1.97
CA GLU A 154 0.82 -22.51 -1.52
C GLU A 154 2.24 -22.07 -1.91
N LEU A 155 3.13 -22.03 -0.92
CA LEU A 155 4.53 -21.60 -1.05
C LEU A 155 5.47 -22.80 -1.10
#